data_AF-A0A371K2J8-F1
#
_entry.id   AF-A0A371K2J8-F1
#
_cell.length_a   1.000
_cell.length_b   1.000
_cell.length_c   1.000
_cell.angle_alpha   90.00
_cell.angle_beta   90.00
_cell.angle_gamma   90.00
#
_symmetry.space_group_name_H-M   'P 1'
#
loop_
_entity.id
_entity.type
_entity.pdbx_description
1 polymer ?
#
loop_
_entity_poly.entity_id
_entity_poly.type
_entity_poly.pdbx_seq_one_letter_code
_entity_poly.pdbx_strand_id
1 'polypeptide(L)'
;MPVSQPTAYALLRTFGMLEFELKRIPEFTGTGPYQSAKANWRAVEDAVDRLPTPTFLDRVPASARTKLLGGTRNRPKVQVVATIQGRNLTHFRELPLHASDARALIEAMRRVRNNLFHGGKEDPLEELYVGDDEEWALAAGEVATLLLDLIQRQQLRP
;
A
#
# COMPACT_ATOMS: atom_id res chain seq x y z
N MET A 1 -7.29 -10.89 7.96
CA MET A 1 -7.43 -10.54 6.54
C MET A 1 -7.54 -11.89 5.88
N PRO A 2 -8.73 -12.49 5.86
CA PRO A 2 -8.97 -13.72 5.11
C PRO A 2 -8.60 -13.51 3.64
N VAL A 3 -7.41 -13.97 3.26
CA VAL A 3 -6.90 -13.98 1.88
C VAL A 3 -6.36 -15.38 1.63
N SER A 4 -6.60 -15.92 0.44
CA SER A 4 -6.08 -17.21 0.03
C SER A 4 -4.54 -17.21 0.10
N GLN A 5 -3.93 -18.34 0.48
CA GLN A 5 -2.47 -18.43 0.57
C GLN A 5 -1.77 -18.04 -0.75
N PRO A 6 -2.24 -18.48 -1.95
CA PRO A 6 -1.63 -18.07 -3.21
C PRO A 6 -1.60 -16.55 -3.42
N THR A 7 -2.73 -15.88 -3.20
CA THR A 7 -2.85 -14.42 -3.36
C THR A 7 -2.01 -13.68 -2.34
N ALA A 8 -2.03 -14.14 -1.08
CA ALA A 8 -1.23 -13.56 -0.02
C ALA A 8 0.28 -13.64 -0.34
N TYR A 9 0.75 -14.81 -0.76
CA TYR A 9 2.16 -15.00 -1.14
C TYR A 9 2.55 -14.22 -2.38
N ALA A 10 1.68 -14.13 -3.38
CA ALA A 10 1.93 -13.33 -4.57
C ALA A 10 2.14 -11.85 -4.21
N LEU A 11 1.21 -11.25 -3.45
CA LEU A 11 1.33 -9.86 -3.01
C LEU A 11 2.59 -9.63 -2.17
N LEU A 12 2.82 -10.46 -1.15
CA LEU A 12 3.98 -10.30 -0.26
C LEU A 12 5.31 -10.44 -1.01
N ARG A 13 5.40 -11.38 -1.95
CA ARG A 13 6.59 -11.57 -2.80
C ARG A 13 6.83 -10.33 -3.67
N THR A 14 5.83 -9.87 -4.40
CA THR A 14 5.95 -8.70 -5.28
C THR A 14 6.29 -7.44 -4.50
N PHE A 15 5.62 -7.22 -3.36
CA PHE A 15 5.91 -6.07 -2.50
C PHE A 15 7.32 -6.13 -1.92
N GLY A 16 7.78 -7.31 -1.50
CA GLY A 16 9.15 -7.51 -1.02
C GLY A 16 10.20 -7.19 -2.09
N MET A 17 9.97 -7.61 -3.32
CA MET A 17 10.83 -7.26 -4.46
C MET A 17 10.80 -5.76 -4.77
N LEU A 18 9.62 -5.13 -4.73
CA LEU A 18 9.48 -3.68 -4.87
C LEU A 18 10.28 -2.91 -3.82
N GLU A 19 10.14 -3.26 -2.53
CA GLU A 19 10.91 -2.62 -1.47
C GLU A 19 12.40 -2.84 -1.60
N PHE A 20 12.82 -4.02 -2.06
CA PHE A 20 14.22 -4.32 -2.31
C PHE A 20 14.78 -3.40 -3.41
N GLU A 21 14.09 -3.26 -4.55
CA GLU A 21 14.55 -2.39 -5.64
C GLU A 21 14.55 -0.91 -5.24
N LEU A 22 13.53 -0.44 -4.51
CA LEU A 22 13.49 0.93 -4.00
C LEU A 22 14.69 1.26 -3.09
N LYS A 23 15.08 0.32 -2.23
CA LYS A 23 16.21 0.47 -1.29
C LYS A 23 17.59 0.47 -1.98
N ARG A 24 17.65 0.17 -3.28
CA ARG A 24 18.88 0.23 -4.08
C ARG A 24 19.05 1.56 -4.80
N ILE A 25 18.00 2.38 -4.84
CA ILE A 25 18.00 3.69 -5.51
C ILE A 25 18.19 4.75 -4.41
N PRO A 26 19.28 5.54 -4.42
CA PRO A 26 19.63 6.43 -3.30
C PRO A 26 18.49 7.36 -2.85
N GLU A 27 17.78 7.99 -3.77
CA GLU A 27 16.72 8.97 -3.47
C GLU A 27 15.40 8.30 -3.06
N PHE A 28 15.20 7.04 -3.44
CA PHE A 28 14.09 6.21 -2.97
C PHE A 28 14.43 5.40 -1.72
N THR A 29 15.64 5.55 -1.19
CA THR A 29 16.07 4.94 0.07
C THR A 29 16.00 5.97 1.20
N GLY A 30 15.60 5.53 2.38
CA GLY A 30 15.60 6.33 3.59
C GLY A 30 16.12 5.53 4.78
N THR A 31 16.24 6.22 5.92
CA THR A 31 16.85 5.65 7.14
C THR A 31 15.81 5.42 8.24
N GLY A 32 15.65 4.17 8.68
CA GLY A 32 14.81 3.76 9.78
C GLY A 32 15.54 3.75 11.14
N PRO A 33 14.89 3.24 12.20
CA PRO A 33 15.54 2.98 13.48
C PRO A 33 16.80 2.12 13.29
N TYR A 34 17.83 2.38 14.10
CA TYR A 34 19.12 1.66 14.03
C TYR A 34 19.81 1.72 12.66
N GLN A 35 19.63 2.83 11.92
CA GLN A 35 20.19 3.01 10.57
C GLN A 35 19.73 1.95 9.54
N SER A 36 18.62 1.27 9.81
CA SER A 36 18.05 0.29 8.88
C SER A 36 17.60 0.95 7.58
N ALA A 37 17.84 0.29 6.44
CA ALA A 37 17.38 0.76 5.14
C ALA A 37 15.85 0.57 5.00
N LYS A 38 15.14 1.64 4.69
CA LYS A 38 13.69 1.64 4.41
C LYS A 38 13.41 2.31 3.07
N ALA A 39 12.32 1.93 2.41
CA ALA A 39 11.87 2.64 1.22
C ALA A 39 11.38 4.05 1.62
N ASN A 40 11.82 5.07 0.88
CA ASN A 40 11.36 6.44 0.97
C ASN A 40 10.08 6.61 0.12
N TRP A 41 8.96 6.12 0.65
CA TRP A 41 7.68 6.13 -0.05
C TRP A 41 7.21 7.52 -0.47
N ARG A 42 7.56 8.57 0.28
CA ARG A 42 7.23 9.94 -0.11
C ARG A 42 7.91 10.33 -1.42
N ALA A 43 9.19 9.98 -1.60
CA ALA A 43 9.89 10.23 -2.86
C ALA A 43 9.28 9.43 -4.02
N VAL A 44 8.83 8.20 -3.77
CA VAL A 44 8.12 7.37 -4.76
C VAL A 44 6.79 8.00 -5.17
N GLU A 45 6.00 8.44 -4.17
CA GLU A 45 4.73 9.15 -4.35
C GLU A 45 4.92 10.46 -5.14
N ASP A 46 5.96 11.23 -4.83
CA ASP A 46 6.31 12.44 -5.58
C ASP A 46 6.77 12.11 -7.01
N ALA A 47 7.45 10.99 -7.23
CA ALA A 47 7.91 10.57 -8.55
C ALA A 47 6.76 10.07 -9.45
N VAL A 48 5.78 9.35 -8.90
CA VAL A 48 4.63 8.90 -9.71
C VAL A 48 3.75 10.05 -10.18
N ASP A 49 3.63 11.11 -9.38
CA ASP A 49 2.91 12.32 -9.79
C ASP A 49 3.61 13.05 -10.94
N ARG A 50 4.93 12.87 -11.10
CA ARG A 50 5.71 13.47 -12.19
C ARG A 50 5.71 12.64 -13.46
N LEU A 51 5.13 11.43 -13.47
CA LEU A 51 5.15 10.57 -14.65
C LEU A 51 4.37 11.22 -15.81
N PRO A 52 4.98 11.33 -17.01
CA PRO A 52 4.30 11.86 -18.18
C PRO A 52 3.24 10.88 -18.70
N THR A 53 2.33 11.36 -19.53
CA THR A 53 1.26 10.55 -20.14
C THR A 53 1.83 9.35 -20.92
N PRO A 54 1.26 8.13 -20.78
CA PRO A 54 0.17 7.77 -19.86
C PRO A 54 0.63 7.88 -18.40
N THR A 55 -0.18 8.54 -17.57
CA THR A 55 0.13 8.78 -16.15
C THR A 55 0.20 7.45 -15.39
N PHE A 56 0.67 7.47 -14.14
CA PHE A 56 0.59 6.29 -13.28
C PHE A 56 -0.85 5.76 -13.18
N LEU A 57 -1.81 6.67 -13.01
CA LEU A 57 -3.22 6.34 -12.88
C LEU A 57 -3.78 5.65 -14.13
N ASP A 58 -3.35 6.06 -15.33
CA ASP A 58 -3.80 5.48 -16.59
C ASP A 58 -3.31 4.04 -16.79
N ARG A 59 -2.18 3.69 -16.16
CA ARG A 59 -1.56 2.36 -16.27
C ARG A 59 -2.09 1.36 -15.25
N VAL A 60 -2.75 1.82 -14.17
CA VAL A 60 -3.35 0.93 -13.17
C VAL A 60 -4.69 0.39 -13.69
N PRO A 61 -4.94 -0.93 -13.65
CA PRO A 61 -6.20 -1.51 -14.09
C PRO A 61 -7.41 -0.84 -13.44
N ALA A 62 -8.46 -0.58 -14.23
CA ALA A 62 -9.65 0.11 -13.75
C ALA A 62 -10.31 -0.58 -12.56
N SER A 63 -10.34 -1.92 -12.55
CA SER A 63 -10.83 -2.72 -11.41
C SER A 63 -10.04 -2.46 -10.14
N ALA A 64 -8.70 -2.42 -10.21
CA ALA A 64 -7.84 -2.12 -9.08
C ALA A 64 -8.04 -0.68 -8.57
N ARG A 65 -8.20 0.29 -9.48
CA ARG A 65 -8.50 1.68 -9.11
C ARG A 65 -9.83 1.77 -8.36
N THR A 66 -10.88 1.16 -8.91
CA THR A 66 -12.20 1.15 -8.29
C THR A 66 -12.18 0.46 -6.94
N LYS A 67 -11.47 -0.67 -6.80
CA LYS A 67 -11.39 -1.37 -5.52
C LYS A 67 -10.64 -0.54 -4.47
N LEU A 68 -9.48 0.03 -4.83
CA LEU A 68 -8.62 0.73 -3.89
C LEU A 68 -9.09 2.15 -3.53
N LEU A 69 -9.73 2.85 -4.47
CA LEU A 69 -10.14 4.25 -4.31
C LEU A 69 -11.65 4.44 -4.18
N GLY A 70 -12.45 3.44 -4.55
CA GLY A 70 -13.91 3.51 -4.55
C GLY A 70 -14.54 3.39 -3.17
N GLY A 71 -15.84 3.72 -3.10
CA GLY A 71 -16.59 3.75 -1.84
C GLY A 71 -16.20 4.94 -0.95
N THR A 72 -16.06 4.72 0.35
CA THR A 72 -15.52 5.71 1.30
C THR A 72 -13.99 5.74 1.18
N ARG A 73 -13.42 6.87 0.73
CA ARG A 73 -12.01 7.13 0.36
C ARG A 73 -10.96 7.04 1.51
N ASN A 74 -11.07 6.04 2.38
CA ASN A 74 -10.27 5.93 3.62
C ASN A 74 -9.82 4.48 3.94
N ARG A 75 -10.00 3.55 3.00
CA ARG A 75 -9.72 2.11 3.19
C ARG A 75 -8.43 1.69 2.48
N PRO A 76 -7.69 0.70 3.02
CA PRO A 76 -7.92 0.01 4.30
C PRO A 76 -7.63 0.87 5.54
N LYS A 77 -8.22 0.49 6.70
CA LYS A 77 -7.95 1.12 8.01
C LYS A 77 -6.47 0.99 8.39
N VAL A 78 -6.01 1.90 9.24
CA VAL A 78 -4.66 1.84 9.84
C VAL A 78 -4.77 1.57 11.34
N GLN A 79 -3.74 0.92 11.90
CA GLN A 79 -3.61 0.76 13.34
C GLN A 79 -2.96 2.01 13.92
N VAL A 80 -3.59 2.59 14.93
CA VAL A 80 -3.08 3.76 15.66
C VAL A 80 -3.02 3.46 17.15
N VAL A 81 -2.20 4.22 17.87
CA VAL A 81 -2.10 4.15 19.33
C VAL A 81 -2.85 5.33 19.93
N ALA A 82 -3.72 5.06 20.90
CA ALA A 82 -4.23 6.06 21.84
C ALA A 82 -3.71 5.76 23.24
N THR A 83 -3.36 6.81 23.97
CA THR A 83 -3.03 6.71 25.40
C THR A 83 -4.30 6.96 26.21
N ILE A 84 -4.84 5.92 26.83
CA ILE A 84 -6.03 6.01 27.69
C ILE A 84 -5.60 5.66 29.12
N GLN A 85 -5.81 6.58 30.06
CA GLN A 85 -5.43 6.42 31.47
C GLN A 85 -3.94 6.03 31.66
N GLY A 86 -3.05 6.64 30.87
CA GLY A 86 -1.60 6.38 30.93
C GLY A 86 -1.16 5.05 30.31
N ARG A 87 -2.07 4.29 29.68
CA ARG A 87 -1.77 3.04 29.00
C ARG A 87 -1.92 3.20 27.49
N ASN A 88 -1.01 2.60 26.74
CA ASN A 88 -1.11 2.54 25.29
C ASN A 88 -2.09 1.45 24.87
N LEU A 89 -3.12 1.84 24.13
CA LEU A 89 -4.10 0.95 23.52
C LEU A 89 -4.07 1.14 22.00
N THR A 90 -3.98 0.03 21.26
CA THR A 90 -4.06 0.05 19.81
C THR A 90 -5.51 -0.12 19.37
N HIS A 91 -5.91 0.64 18.35
CA HIS A 91 -7.21 0.50 17.71
C HIS A 91 -7.07 0.80 16.21
N PHE A 92 -8.06 0.38 15.42
CA PHE A 92 -8.10 0.67 14.00
C PHE A 92 -8.92 1.92 13.74
N ARG A 93 -8.42 2.77 12.84
CA ARG A 93 -9.11 3.99 12.43
C ARG A 93 -9.06 4.14 10.93
N GLU A 94 -10.17 4.60 10.36
CA GLU A 94 -10.18 5.10 9.00
C GLU A 94 -9.33 6.37 8.92
N LEU A 95 -8.39 6.39 7.99
CA LEU A 95 -7.64 7.60 7.68
C LEU A 95 -7.86 7.95 6.21
N PRO A 96 -8.11 9.23 5.89
CA PRO A 96 -8.23 9.65 4.52
C PRO A 96 -6.98 9.26 3.74
N LEU A 97 -7.20 8.71 2.55
CA LEU A 97 -6.15 8.57 1.57
C LEU A 97 -5.76 9.95 1.04
N HIS A 98 -4.56 10.04 0.48
CA HIS A 98 -4.10 11.25 -0.18
C HIS A 98 -5.10 11.78 -1.26
N ALA A 99 -5.12 13.10 -1.47
CA ALA A 99 -6.01 13.75 -2.44
C ALA A 99 -5.65 13.45 -3.92
N SER A 100 -4.36 13.31 -4.24
CA SER A 100 -3.90 12.72 -5.52
C SER A 100 -4.25 11.23 -5.57
N ASP A 101 -4.99 10.81 -6.60
CA ASP A 101 -5.36 9.41 -6.81
C ASP A 101 -4.14 8.51 -7.03
N ALA A 102 -3.10 9.00 -7.71
CA ALA A 102 -1.86 8.24 -7.91
C ALA A 102 -1.19 7.90 -6.58
N ARG A 103 -1.04 8.89 -5.69
CA ARG A 103 -0.51 8.67 -4.33
C ARG A 103 -1.45 7.82 -3.49
N ALA A 104 -2.76 8.03 -3.61
CA ALA A 104 -3.75 7.26 -2.88
C ALA A 104 -3.68 5.76 -3.22
N LEU A 105 -3.39 5.38 -4.47
CA LEU A 105 -3.19 3.99 -4.87
C LEU A 105 -1.98 3.37 -4.19
N ILE A 106 -0.85 4.10 -4.13
CA ILE A 106 0.36 3.63 -3.44
C ILE A 106 0.08 3.47 -1.94
N GLU A 107 -0.55 4.48 -1.34
CA GLU A 107 -0.92 4.46 0.07
C GLU A 107 -1.86 3.28 0.39
N ALA A 108 -2.91 3.09 -0.39
CA ALA A 108 -3.87 2.01 -0.23
C ALA A 108 -3.19 0.63 -0.37
N MET A 109 -2.36 0.42 -1.40
CA MET A 109 -1.56 -0.79 -1.57
C MET A 109 -0.70 -1.08 -0.32
N ARG A 110 0.00 -0.07 0.20
CA ARG A 110 0.85 -0.23 1.40
C ARG A 110 0.01 -0.61 2.63
N ARG A 111 -1.16 -0.01 2.79
CA ARG A 111 -2.10 -0.36 3.86
C ARG A 111 -2.62 -1.79 3.71
N VAL A 112 -2.99 -2.23 2.51
CA VAL A 112 -3.41 -3.63 2.24
C VAL A 112 -2.28 -4.59 2.63
N ARG A 113 -1.04 -4.36 2.15
CA ARG A 113 0.11 -5.19 2.51
C ARG A 113 0.31 -5.24 4.02
N ASN A 114 0.26 -4.09 4.69
CA ASN A 114 0.44 -4.02 6.14
C ASN A 114 -0.68 -4.75 6.90
N ASN A 115 -1.88 -4.80 6.35
CA ASN A 115 -3.01 -5.48 6.95
C ASN A 115 -2.93 -6.99 6.73
N LEU A 116 -2.48 -7.41 5.55
CA LEU A 116 -2.20 -8.81 5.25
C LEU A 116 -1.09 -9.37 6.15
N PHE A 117 0.05 -8.66 6.26
CA PHE A 117 1.24 -9.16 6.97
C PHE A 117 1.07 -9.20 8.49
N HIS A 118 0.34 -8.26 9.08
CA HIS A 118 0.18 -8.15 10.53
C HIS A 118 -1.11 -8.81 11.06
N GLY A 119 -1.82 -9.59 10.23
CA GLY A 119 -3.14 -10.13 10.54
C GLY A 119 -4.21 -9.05 10.37
N GLY A 120 -5.15 -9.29 9.45
CA GLY A 120 -6.12 -8.26 9.05
C GLY A 120 -6.89 -7.63 10.18
N LYS A 121 -7.29 -6.39 9.88
CA LYS A 121 -7.48 -5.33 10.84
C LYS A 121 -8.91 -4.81 10.84
N GLU A 122 -9.82 -5.70 10.47
CA GLU A 122 -11.20 -5.62 10.92
C GLU A 122 -11.26 -6.58 12.10
N ASP A 123 -11.80 -6.11 13.23
CA ASP A 123 -12.22 -7.03 14.28
C ASP A 123 -13.12 -8.08 13.60
N PRO A 124 -12.90 -9.40 13.75
CA PRO A 124 -13.77 -10.41 13.16
C PRO A 124 -15.25 -10.24 13.54
N LEU A 125 -15.53 -9.48 14.60
CA LEU A 125 -16.87 -9.12 15.07
C LEU A 125 -17.40 -7.80 14.47
N GLU A 126 -16.56 -7.01 13.80
CA GLU A 126 -16.88 -5.73 13.13
C GLU A 126 -16.60 -5.78 11.60
N GLU A 127 -16.58 -6.97 11.02
CA GLU A 127 -16.30 -7.19 9.59
C GLU A 127 -17.48 -6.68 8.75
N LEU A 128 -17.49 -5.38 8.47
CA LEU A 128 -18.52 -4.69 7.68
C LEU A 128 -18.56 -5.17 6.23
N TYR A 129 -17.48 -5.79 5.74
CA TYR A 129 -17.30 -6.19 4.34
C TYR A 129 -16.74 -7.60 4.22
N VAL A 130 -17.52 -8.58 4.68
CA VAL A 130 -17.17 -10.00 4.61
C VAL A 130 -16.84 -10.41 3.17
N GLY A 131 -15.67 -11.01 2.96
CA GLY A 131 -15.25 -11.60 1.68
C GLY A 131 -14.52 -10.68 0.71
N ASP A 132 -14.34 -9.39 1.03
CA ASP A 132 -13.72 -8.41 0.14
C ASP A 132 -12.18 -8.44 0.11
N ASP A 133 -11.57 -9.05 1.12
CA ASP A 133 -10.13 -9.00 1.39
C ASP A 133 -9.28 -9.59 0.25
N GLU A 134 -9.78 -10.62 -0.43
CA GLU A 134 -9.13 -11.23 -1.59
C GLU A 134 -8.98 -10.19 -2.72
N GLU A 135 -10.05 -9.46 -3.02
CA GLU A 135 -10.05 -8.43 -4.05
C GLU A 135 -9.14 -7.25 -3.70
N TRP A 136 -9.08 -6.88 -2.41
CA TRP A 136 -8.12 -5.88 -1.93
C TRP A 136 -6.68 -6.33 -2.14
N ALA A 137 -6.36 -7.58 -1.83
CA ALA A 137 -5.03 -8.14 -2.00
C ALA A 137 -4.64 -8.23 -3.49
N LEU A 138 -5.55 -8.65 -4.37
CA LEU A 138 -5.34 -8.67 -5.82
C LEU A 138 -5.11 -7.25 -6.36
N ALA A 139 -5.97 -6.28 -5.99
CA ALA A 139 -5.85 -4.90 -6.44
C ALA A 139 -4.54 -4.24 -5.96
N ALA A 140 -4.13 -4.49 -4.72
CA ALA A 140 -2.82 -4.05 -4.23
C ALA A 140 -1.67 -4.74 -4.98
N GLY A 141 -1.83 -6.00 -5.35
CA GLY A 141 -0.86 -6.75 -6.16
C GLY A 141 -0.64 -6.13 -7.54
N GLU A 142 -1.70 -5.68 -8.20
CA GLU A 142 -1.64 -4.96 -9.49
C GLU A 142 -0.83 -3.67 -9.37
N VAL A 143 -1.09 -2.86 -8.34
CA VAL A 143 -0.35 -1.62 -8.09
C VAL A 143 1.13 -1.91 -7.78
N ALA A 144 1.42 -2.93 -6.97
CA ALA A 144 2.78 -3.32 -6.62
C ALA A 144 3.57 -3.81 -7.84
N THR A 145 2.92 -4.62 -8.68
CA THR A 145 3.49 -5.15 -9.92
C THR A 145 3.81 -4.02 -10.89
N LEU A 146 2.88 -3.10 -11.10
CA LEU A 146 3.11 -1.94 -11.96
C LEU A 146 4.28 -1.07 -11.47
N LEU A 147 4.34 -0.75 -10.17
CA LEU A 147 5.44 0.04 -9.62
C LEU A 147 6.79 -0.66 -9.82
N LEU A 148 6.85 -1.96 -9.54
CA LEU A 148 8.05 -2.76 -9.72
C LEU A 148 8.50 -2.74 -11.19
N ASP A 149 7.57 -2.95 -12.12
CA ASP A 149 7.84 -2.91 -13.56
C ASP A 149 8.37 -1.55 -14.01
N LEU A 150 7.77 -0.45 -13.53
CA LEU A 150 8.22 0.91 -13.85
C LEU A 150 9.64 1.18 -13.35
N ILE A 151 10.00 0.68 -12.16
CA ILE A 151 11.34 0.81 -11.60
C ILE A 151 12.34 -0.03 -12.40
N GLN A 152 12.02 -1.29 -12.68
CA GLN A 152 12.90 -2.21 -13.42
C GLN A 152 13.15 -1.74 -14.86
N ARG A 153 12.15 -1.13 -15.50
CA ARG A 153 12.27 -0.51 -16.83
C ARG A 153 12.88 0.89 -16.77
N GLN A 154 13.26 1.37 -15.59
CA GLN A 154 13.81 2.69 -15.33
C GLN A 154 12.91 3.83 -15.86
N GLN A 155 11.59 3.63 -15.81
CA GLN A 155 10.57 4.61 -16.19
C GLN A 155 10.09 5.43 -14.98
N LEU A 156 10.17 4.87 -13.78
CA LEU A 156 10.02 5.61 -12.53
C LEU A 156 11.39 5.85 -11.93
N ARG A 157 11.80 7.12 -11.87
CA ARG A 157 13.09 7.56 -11.32
C ARG A 157 12.86 8.73 -10.35
N PRO A 158 13.82 9.00 -9.47
CA PRO A 158 13.81 10.18 -8.62
C PRO A 158 13.63 11.48 -9.41
#